data_AF-Q2HPU3-F1
#
_entry.id   AF-Q2HPU3-F1
#
_cell.length_a   1.000
_cell.length_b   1.000
_cell.length_c   1.000
_cell.angle_alpha   90.00
_cell.angle_beta   90.00
_cell.angle_gamma   90.00
#
_symmetry.space_group_name_H-M   'P 1'
#
loop_
_entity.id
_entity.type
_entity.pdbx_description
1 polymer ?
#
loop_
_entity_poly.entity_id
_entity_poly.type
_entity_poly.pdbx_seq_one_letter_code
_entity_poly.pdbx_strand_id
1 'polypeptide(L)'
;TGQILLVDYTNIENLKTTTIGSAKFLHDGGWDASKRYFLVAANASNKIAAVDTKTGKLAALVDVAKIPHPGRGANFTHPKFGPVWATGHLGADVVTLISTPSEEKKNAKFKEYNWKVVQEVKHVPGNLFVKTHPKSKHLWADSAQNPDKDIAESVTVWDMADLSKPKVM
;
A
#
# COMPACT_ATOMS: atom_id res chain seq x y z
N THR A 1 10.79 17.17 3.35
CA THR A 1 9.81 17.76 2.42
C THR A 1 8.65 16.77 2.23
N GLY A 2 7.57 17.14 1.53
CA GLY A 2 6.36 16.32 1.37
C GLY A 2 5.76 16.47 -0.03
N GLN A 3 6.62 16.41 -1.04
CA GLN A 3 6.29 16.69 -2.44
C GLN A 3 6.56 15.45 -3.29
N ILE A 4 5.65 15.17 -4.21
CA ILE A 4 5.79 14.15 -5.24
C ILE A 4 6.00 14.87 -6.56
N LEU A 5 7.04 14.49 -7.30
CA LEU A 5 7.37 15.07 -8.60
C LEU A 5 7.00 14.08 -9.69
N LEU A 6 6.12 14.50 -10.61
CA LEU A 6 5.97 13.82 -11.89
C LEU A 6 6.86 14.54 -12.88
N VAL A 7 7.88 13.84 -13.37
CA VAL A 7 8.90 14.38 -14.26
C VAL A 7 8.67 13.82 -15.66
N ASP A 8 8.36 14.70 -16.59
CA ASP A 8 8.22 14.35 -18.01
C ASP A 8 9.60 14.40 -18.66
N TYR A 9 10.10 13.20 -19.00
CA TYR A 9 11.40 12.99 -19.61
C TYR A 9 11.36 12.88 -21.15
N THR A 10 10.25 13.26 -21.79
CA THR A 10 10.17 13.28 -23.28
C THR A 10 11.11 14.31 -23.91
N ASN A 11 11.46 15.36 -23.17
CA ASN A 11 12.44 16.37 -23.57
C ASN A 11 13.25 16.82 -22.35
N ILE A 12 14.41 16.21 -22.15
CA ILE A 12 15.31 16.47 -21.01
C ILE A 12 15.97 17.85 -21.05
N GLU A 13 16.07 18.47 -22.23
CA GLU A 13 16.59 19.84 -22.39
C GLU A 13 15.54 20.89 -21.96
N ASN A 14 14.25 20.57 -22.06
CA ASN A 14 13.13 21.44 -21.69
C ASN A 14 12.19 20.74 -20.70
N LEU A 15 12.77 20.35 -19.55
CA LEU A 15 12.14 19.48 -18.57
C LEU A 15 10.82 20.06 -18.05
N LYS A 16 9.73 19.29 -18.17
CA LYS A 16 8.44 19.61 -17.55
C LYS A 16 8.28 18.80 -16.27
N THR A 17 7.88 19.48 -15.20
CA THR A 17 7.60 18.83 -13.92
C THR A 17 6.25 19.27 -13.38
N THR A 18 5.53 18.33 -12.76
CA THR A 18 4.36 18.62 -11.93
C THR A 18 4.74 18.35 -10.49
N THR A 19 4.70 19.39 -9.64
CA THR A 19 4.96 19.25 -8.21
C THR A 19 3.64 19.11 -7.46
N ILE A 20 3.46 17.97 -6.80
CA ILE A 20 2.23 17.64 -6.07
C ILE A 20 2.53 17.69 -4.58
N GLY A 21 1.84 18.58 -3.87
CA GLY A 21 1.86 18.60 -2.41
C GLY A 21 1.14 17.37 -1.84
N SER A 22 1.73 16.76 -0.81
CA SER A 22 1.18 15.58 -0.12
C SER A 22 1.33 15.70 1.40
N ALA A 23 1.96 14.74 2.06
CA ALA A 23 2.32 14.78 3.48
C ALA A 23 3.84 14.73 3.66
N LYS A 24 4.34 15.23 4.80
CA LYS A 24 5.78 15.20 5.11
C LYS A 24 6.24 13.76 5.36
N PHE A 25 7.54 13.52 5.14
CA PHE A 25 8.21 12.23 5.39
C PHE A 25 7.78 11.12 4.42
N LEU A 26 7.63 11.48 3.14
CA LEU A 26 7.51 10.50 2.06
C LEU A 26 8.75 9.59 2.06
N HIS A 27 8.52 8.29 1.86
CA HIS A 27 9.57 7.27 1.89
C HIS A 27 9.44 6.33 0.68
N ASP A 28 8.65 5.27 0.82
CA ASP A 28 8.49 4.17 -0.13
C ASP A 28 7.04 3.98 -0.56
N GLY A 29 6.84 3.31 -1.69
CA GLY A 29 5.53 3.20 -2.31
C GLY A 29 5.53 2.37 -3.58
N GLY A 30 4.33 2.12 -4.11
CA GLY A 30 4.17 1.38 -5.35
C GLY A 30 2.86 1.66 -6.04
N TRP A 31 2.77 1.11 -7.25
CA TRP A 31 1.59 1.22 -8.08
C TRP A 31 0.46 0.33 -7.58
N ASP A 32 -0.77 0.82 -7.75
CA ASP A 32 -1.97 -0.01 -7.68
C ASP A 32 -1.96 -1.12 -8.77
N ALA A 33 -2.99 -1.97 -8.75
CA ALA A 33 -3.13 -3.05 -9.71
C ALA A 33 -3.22 -2.55 -11.17
N SER A 34 -3.89 -1.41 -11.40
CA SER A 34 -4.10 -0.84 -12.74
C SER A 34 -2.90 -0.06 -13.28
N LYS A 35 -1.88 0.22 -12.45
CA LYS A 35 -0.71 1.04 -12.80
C LYS A 35 -1.06 2.49 -13.14
N ARG A 36 -2.17 2.99 -12.60
CA ARG A 36 -2.58 4.39 -12.74
C ARG A 36 -2.30 5.21 -11.48
N TYR A 37 -2.42 4.59 -10.31
CA TYR A 37 -2.27 5.30 -9.05
C TYR A 37 -0.97 4.89 -8.38
N PHE A 38 -0.17 5.89 -8.00
CA PHE A 38 1.03 5.68 -7.20
C PHE A 38 0.71 5.94 -5.73
N LEU A 39 0.82 4.91 -4.89
CA LEU A 39 0.59 4.98 -3.45
C LEU A 39 1.94 5.03 -2.74
N VAL A 40 2.16 6.04 -1.90
CA VAL A 40 3.43 6.26 -1.20
C VAL A 40 3.20 6.58 0.27
N ALA A 41 4.00 5.96 1.14
CA ALA A 41 3.96 6.17 2.57
C ALA A 41 4.61 7.49 2.94
N ALA A 42 3.85 8.33 3.64
CA ALA A 42 4.35 9.43 4.46
C ALA A 42 4.51 8.88 5.89
N ASN A 43 5.58 8.11 6.12
CA ASN A 43 5.65 7.13 7.21
C ASN A 43 5.52 7.76 8.60
N ALA A 44 6.32 8.77 8.94
CA ALA A 44 6.26 9.45 10.23
C ALA A 44 4.99 10.32 10.40
N SER A 45 4.22 10.51 9.31
CA SER A 45 2.91 11.16 9.34
C SER A 45 1.75 10.15 9.44
N ASN A 46 2.02 8.84 9.46
CA ASN A 46 1.02 7.76 9.47
C ASN A 46 -0.03 7.86 8.34
N LYS A 47 0.42 8.21 7.14
CA LYS A 47 -0.46 8.41 5.97
C LYS A 47 0.07 7.72 4.73
N ILE A 48 -0.83 7.31 3.84
CA ILE A 48 -0.55 6.94 2.45
C ILE A 48 -1.08 8.04 1.53
N ALA A 49 -0.20 8.68 0.77
CA ALA A 49 -0.58 9.59 -0.29
C ALA A 49 -0.78 8.80 -1.59
N ALA A 50 -1.92 8.98 -2.25
CA ALA A 50 -2.21 8.39 -3.55
C ALA A 50 -2.23 9.47 -4.63
N VAL A 51 -1.46 9.29 -5.70
CA VAL A 51 -1.41 10.20 -6.85
C VAL A 51 -2.01 9.53 -8.07
N ASP A 52 -2.94 10.20 -8.75
CA ASP A 52 -3.41 9.81 -10.08
C ASP A 52 -2.38 10.29 -11.12
N THR A 53 -1.59 9.38 -11.65
CA THR A 53 -0.50 9.76 -12.57
C THR A 53 -1.01 10.07 -13.97
N LYS A 54 -2.27 9.72 -14.28
CA LYS A 54 -2.93 10.12 -15.53
C LYS A 54 -3.33 11.59 -15.49
N THR A 55 -3.81 12.08 -14.35
CA THR A 55 -4.26 13.49 -14.22
C THR A 55 -3.22 14.40 -13.56
N GLY A 56 -2.17 13.83 -12.98
CA GLY A 56 -1.10 14.56 -12.31
C GLY A 56 -1.52 15.21 -10.99
N LYS A 57 -2.48 14.60 -10.27
CA LYS A 57 -3.09 15.18 -9.07
C LYS A 57 -3.07 14.22 -7.89
N LEU A 58 -3.05 14.77 -6.68
CA LEU A 58 -3.30 14.00 -5.46
C LEU A 58 -4.74 13.47 -5.51
N ALA A 59 -4.88 12.15 -5.51
CA ALA A 59 -6.16 11.46 -5.54
C ALA A 59 -6.74 11.31 -4.13
N ALA A 60 -5.88 11.00 -3.15
CA ALA A 60 -6.27 10.86 -1.76
C ALA A 60 -5.07 11.00 -0.82
N LEU A 61 -5.37 11.27 0.46
CA LEU A 61 -4.45 11.14 1.57
C LEU A 61 -5.15 10.30 2.64
N VAL A 62 -4.70 9.06 2.81
CA VAL A 62 -5.35 8.04 3.62
C VAL A 62 -4.64 7.90 4.95
N ASP A 63 -5.34 8.09 6.06
CA ASP A 63 -4.84 7.78 7.41
C ASP A 63 -4.71 6.27 7.61
N VAL A 64 -3.58 5.84 8.16
CA VAL A 64 -3.27 4.43 8.45
C VAL A 64 -2.62 4.31 9.83
N ALA A 65 -2.32 3.07 10.23
CA ALA A 65 -1.67 2.79 11.49
C ALA A 65 -0.21 3.33 11.52
N LYS A 66 0.44 3.17 12.68
CA LYS A 66 1.70 3.84 13.00
C LYS A 66 2.87 3.36 12.13
N ILE A 67 3.55 4.30 11.46
CA ILE A 67 4.75 4.12 10.64
C ILE A 67 4.53 3.03 9.55
N PRO A 68 3.70 3.31 8.54
CA PRO A 68 3.53 2.41 7.40
C PRO A 68 4.84 2.25 6.64
N HIS A 69 5.16 1.02 6.25
CA HIS A 69 6.36 0.67 5.49
C HIS A 69 6.01 -0.41 4.45
N PRO A 70 5.53 -0.02 3.26
CA PRO A 70 5.02 -0.98 2.27
C PRO A 70 6.10 -1.68 1.43
N GLY A 71 7.30 -1.12 1.32
CA GLY A 71 8.14 -1.30 0.14
C GLY A 71 7.39 -0.80 -1.10
N ARG A 72 6.99 -1.71 -1.98
CA ARG A 72 6.07 -1.40 -3.11
C ARG A 72 4.61 -1.75 -2.83
N GLY A 73 4.35 -2.35 -1.67
CA GLY A 73 3.09 -2.93 -1.27
C GLY A 73 2.70 -4.20 -2.04
N ALA A 74 1.50 -4.69 -1.75
CA ALA A 74 0.94 -5.89 -2.34
C ALA A 74 -0.47 -5.63 -2.87
N ASN A 75 -0.70 -5.90 -4.16
CA ASN A 75 -2.00 -5.72 -4.80
C ASN A 75 -2.72 -7.07 -4.93
N PHE A 76 -4.00 -7.13 -4.57
CA PHE A 76 -4.86 -8.29 -4.82
C PHE A 76 -6.34 -7.89 -4.87
N THR A 77 -7.21 -8.84 -5.21
CA THR A 77 -8.67 -8.63 -5.18
C THR A 77 -9.23 -9.25 -3.92
N HIS A 78 -9.70 -8.41 -3.00
CA HIS A 78 -10.40 -8.82 -1.79
C HIS A 78 -11.84 -9.26 -2.12
N PRO A 79 -12.35 -10.39 -1.57
CA PRO A 79 -13.66 -10.92 -1.93
C PRO A 79 -14.82 -9.95 -1.62
N LYS A 80 -14.69 -9.14 -0.55
CA LYS A 80 -15.72 -8.18 -0.12
C LYS A 80 -15.51 -6.75 -0.67
N PHE A 81 -14.27 -6.35 -0.92
CA PHE A 81 -13.92 -4.94 -1.15
C PHE A 81 -13.31 -4.68 -2.54
N GLY A 82 -13.16 -5.72 -3.36
CA GLY A 82 -12.58 -5.59 -4.69
C GLY A 82 -11.08 -5.34 -4.65
N PRO A 83 -10.53 -4.60 -5.63
CA PRO A 83 -9.10 -4.30 -5.68
C PRO A 83 -8.60 -3.56 -4.43
N VAL A 84 -7.56 -4.08 -3.81
CA VAL A 84 -6.89 -3.50 -2.64
C VAL A 84 -5.38 -3.49 -2.82
N TRP A 85 -4.74 -2.53 -2.16
CA TRP A 85 -3.30 -2.43 -1.98
C TRP A 85 -2.98 -2.51 -0.48
N ALA A 86 -1.99 -3.32 -0.11
CA ALA A 86 -1.63 -3.58 1.28
C ALA A 86 -0.29 -2.93 1.66
N THR A 87 -0.21 -2.50 2.92
CA THR A 87 1.02 -2.09 3.62
C THR A 87 1.06 -2.71 5.01
N GLY A 88 2.24 -3.11 5.47
CA GLY A 88 2.45 -3.34 6.89
C GLY A 88 3.07 -2.12 7.57
N HIS A 89 3.45 -2.30 8.84
CA HIS A 89 3.83 -1.21 9.72
C HIS A 89 5.03 -1.59 10.58
N LEU A 90 5.95 -0.65 10.73
CA LEU A 90 7.03 -0.77 11.71
C LEU A 90 6.50 -0.56 13.13
N GLY A 91 5.52 0.33 13.30
CA GLY A 91 5.06 0.80 14.62
C GLY A 91 3.70 0.29 15.07
N ALA A 92 3.07 -0.62 14.33
CA ALA A 92 1.75 -1.16 14.63
C ALA A 92 1.66 -2.66 14.30
N ASP A 93 0.75 -3.36 14.98
CA ASP A 93 0.53 -4.81 14.91
C ASP A 93 -0.51 -5.19 13.85
N VAL A 94 -0.54 -4.47 12.72
CA VAL A 94 -1.50 -4.70 11.65
C VAL A 94 -0.88 -4.58 10.25
N VAL A 95 -1.46 -5.32 9.31
CA VAL A 95 -1.37 -5.06 7.87
C VAL A 95 -2.64 -4.34 7.44
N THR A 96 -2.52 -3.16 6.84
CA THR A 96 -3.65 -2.33 6.42
C THR A 96 -3.94 -2.53 4.94
N LEU A 97 -5.21 -2.76 4.60
CA LEU A 97 -5.71 -2.87 3.24
C LEU A 97 -6.45 -1.59 2.85
N ILE A 98 -5.99 -0.95 1.77
CA ILE A 98 -6.61 0.25 1.19
C ILE A 98 -7.28 -0.15 -0.12
N SER A 99 -8.55 0.18 -0.29
CA SER A 99 -9.24 -0.05 -1.57
C SER A 99 -8.76 0.95 -2.63
N THR A 100 -8.45 0.43 -3.82
CA THR A 100 -7.94 1.21 -4.94
C THR A 100 -8.98 1.28 -6.07
N PRO A 101 -9.20 2.45 -6.69
CA PRO A 101 -10.12 2.56 -7.83
C PRO A 101 -9.73 1.64 -9.00
N SER A 102 -10.75 1.15 -9.71
CA SER A 102 -10.59 0.39 -10.95
C SER A 102 -11.64 0.83 -11.97
N GLU A 103 -11.22 0.97 -13.23
CA GLU A 103 -12.11 1.29 -14.36
C GLU A 103 -12.80 0.04 -14.94
N GLU A 104 -12.42 -1.16 -14.48
CA GLU A 104 -13.06 -2.39 -14.94
C GLU A 104 -14.52 -2.46 -14.48
N LYS A 105 -15.44 -2.75 -15.42
CA LYS A 105 -16.89 -2.82 -15.14
C LYS A 105 -17.23 -3.77 -13.98
N LYS A 106 -16.51 -4.90 -13.85
CA LYS A 106 -16.73 -5.89 -12.78
C LYS A 106 -16.44 -5.34 -11.37
N ASN A 107 -15.62 -4.29 -11.29
CA ASN A 107 -15.24 -3.64 -10.03
C ASN A 107 -16.09 -2.40 -9.71
N ALA A 108 -17.04 -2.01 -10.58
CA ALA A 108 -17.84 -0.81 -10.38
C ALA A 108 -18.64 -0.80 -9.06
N LYS A 109 -19.05 -1.98 -8.59
CA LYS A 109 -19.77 -2.15 -7.32
C LYS A 109 -18.93 -1.84 -6.08
N PHE A 110 -17.60 -1.77 -6.19
CA PHE A 110 -16.70 -1.50 -5.06
C PHE A 110 -16.30 -0.03 -4.93
N LYS A 111 -16.80 0.85 -5.81
CA LYS A 111 -16.40 2.27 -5.86
C LYS A 111 -16.61 3.02 -4.54
N GLU A 112 -17.58 2.60 -3.73
CA GLU A 112 -17.85 3.20 -2.41
C GLU A 112 -16.69 3.05 -1.42
N TYR A 113 -15.78 2.10 -1.64
CA TYR A 113 -14.65 1.81 -0.77
C TYR A 113 -13.37 2.56 -1.17
N ASN A 114 -13.30 3.10 -2.38
CA ASN A 114 -12.09 3.72 -2.91
C ASN A 114 -11.46 4.70 -1.92
N TRP A 115 -10.14 4.56 -1.71
CA TRP A 115 -9.32 5.39 -0.82
C TRP A 115 -9.66 5.29 0.67
N LYS A 116 -10.40 4.25 1.08
CA LYS A 116 -10.63 3.94 2.49
C LYS A 116 -9.73 2.77 2.90
N VAL A 117 -9.30 2.80 4.16
CA VAL A 117 -8.88 1.59 4.86
C VAL A 117 -10.10 0.71 5.00
N VAL A 118 -10.12 -0.43 4.30
CA VAL A 118 -11.27 -1.35 4.27
C VAL A 118 -11.13 -2.48 5.27
N GLN A 119 -9.90 -2.79 5.67
CA GLN A 119 -9.60 -3.81 6.67
C GLN A 119 -8.21 -3.61 7.24
N GLU A 120 -8.08 -3.85 8.53
CA GLU A 120 -6.80 -4.08 9.21
C GLU A 120 -6.73 -5.56 9.59
N VAL A 121 -5.68 -6.22 9.15
CA VAL A 121 -5.41 -7.63 9.42
C VAL A 121 -4.41 -7.71 10.56
N LYS A 122 -4.73 -8.46 11.61
CA LYS A 122 -3.83 -8.62 12.75
C LYS A 122 -2.49 -9.23 12.31
N HIS A 123 -1.40 -8.61 12.76
CA HIS A 123 -0.01 -9.03 12.55
C HIS A 123 0.80 -8.69 13.82
N VAL A 124 2.07 -8.35 13.68
CA VAL A 124 2.98 -7.86 14.73
C VAL A 124 3.74 -6.62 14.23
N PRO A 125 4.26 -5.77 15.13
CA PRO A 125 5.10 -4.64 14.76
C PRO A 125 6.44 -5.09 14.15
N GLY A 126 7.13 -4.16 13.49
CA GLY A 126 8.43 -4.41 12.86
C GLY A 126 8.35 -4.99 11.44
N ASN A 127 7.20 -4.94 10.78
CA ASN A 127 7.07 -5.32 9.38
C ASN A 127 7.76 -4.28 8.47
N LEU A 128 8.57 -4.78 7.52
CA LEU A 128 9.20 -3.98 6.47
C LEU A 128 8.56 -4.23 5.10
N PHE A 129 8.15 -5.46 4.81
CA PHE A 129 7.63 -5.81 3.50
C PHE A 129 6.37 -6.67 3.56
N VAL A 130 5.47 -6.38 2.64
CA VAL A 130 4.33 -7.24 2.31
C VAL A 130 4.42 -7.71 0.86
N LYS A 131 3.94 -8.92 0.56
CA LYS A 131 4.03 -9.48 -0.78
C LYS A 131 2.86 -10.39 -1.18
N THR A 132 2.51 -10.31 -2.45
CA THR A 132 1.69 -11.32 -3.15
C THR A 132 2.01 -11.29 -4.64
N HIS A 133 1.33 -12.13 -5.41
CA HIS A 133 1.44 -12.22 -6.87
C HIS A 133 0.08 -12.60 -7.46
N PRO A 134 -0.30 -12.15 -8.69
CA PRO A 134 -1.59 -12.49 -9.30
C PRO A 134 -1.89 -13.99 -9.45
N LYS A 135 -0.86 -14.85 -9.46
CA LYS A 135 -0.99 -16.32 -9.50
C LYS A 135 -0.95 -16.97 -8.11
N SER A 136 -0.64 -16.22 -7.06
CA SER A 136 -0.63 -16.69 -5.68
C SER A 136 -2.01 -16.55 -5.06
N LYS A 137 -2.33 -17.44 -4.12
CA LYS A 137 -3.51 -17.30 -3.23
C LYS A 137 -3.14 -16.70 -1.88
N HIS A 138 -1.86 -16.40 -1.66
CA HIS A 138 -1.34 -16.00 -0.35
C HIS A 138 -0.88 -14.55 -0.32
N LEU A 139 -1.12 -13.90 0.81
CA LEU A 139 -0.49 -12.65 1.23
C LEU A 139 0.61 -12.98 2.25
N TRP A 140 1.78 -12.37 2.12
CA TRP A 140 2.96 -12.60 2.95
C TRP A 140 3.36 -11.30 3.62
N ALA A 141 3.79 -11.36 4.88
CA ALA A 141 4.36 -10.23 5.62
C ALA A 141 5.50 -10.71 6.53
N ASP A 142 6.63 -10.03 6.46
CA ASP A 142 7.75 -10.27 7.38
C ASP A 142 7.55 -9.52 8.72
N SER A 143 8.52 -9.64 9.61
CA SER A 143 8.60 -8.87 10.85
C SER A 143 10.06 -8.60 11.22
N ALA A 144 10.88 -8.29 10.22
CA ALA A 144 12.34 -8.23 10.33
C ALA A 144 12.89 -7.24 11.38
N GLN A 145 12.11 -6.23 11.77
CA GLN A 145 12.48 -5.26 12.82
C GLN A 145 11.81 -5.54 14.17
N ASN A 146 11.21 -6.71 14.35
CA ASN A 146 10.66 -7.11 15.64
C ASN A 146 11.82 -7.39 16.62
N PRO A 147 11.73 -6.96 17.90
CA PRO A 147 12.78 -7.23 18.88
C PRO A 147 12.85 -8.70 19.32
N ASP A 148 11.77 -9.46 19.14
CA ASP A 148 11.77 -10.90 19.37
C ASP A 148 12.43 -11.60 18.18
N LYS A 149 13.49 -12.36 18.45
CA LYS A 149 14.31 -13.02 17.43
C LYS A 149 13.49 -14.05 16.63
N ASP A 150 12.68 -14.86 17.30
CA ASP A 150 11.93 -15.92 16.63
C ASP A 150 10.88 -15.30 15.70
N ILE A 151 10.30 -14.17 16.11
CA ILE A 151 9.39 -13.39 15.26
C ILE A 151 10.14 -12.75 14.08
N ALA A 152 11.31 -12.15 14.33
CA ALA A 152 12.11 -11.49 13.29
C ALA A 152 12.65 -12.45 12.22
N GLU A 153 12.87 -13.72 12.59
CA GLU A 153 13.32 -14.80 11.71
C GLU A 153 12.16 -15.60 11.08
N SER A 154 10.90 -15.18 11.28
CA SER A 154 9.70 -15.82 10.73
C SER A 154 8.95 -14.96 9.70
N VAL A 155 8.01 -15.56 8.98
CA VAL A 155 7.11 -14.86 8.06
C VAL A 155 5.66 -15.28 8.31
N THR A 156 4.75 -14.31 8.28
CA THR A 156 3.31 -14.58 8.38
C THR A 156 2.67 -14.65 7.00
N VAL A 157 1.83 -15.67 6.79
CA VAL A 157 1.17 -15.97 5.53
C VAL A 157 -0.33 -16.13 5.75
N TRP A 158 -1.13 -15.43 4.96
CA TRP A 158 -2.59 -15.57 4.95
C TRP A 158 -3.07 -16.14 3.63
N ASP A 159 -4.14 -16.94 3.67
CA ASP A 159 -4.96 -17.18 2.48
C ASP A 159 -5.77 -15.91 2.20
N MET A 160 -5.67 -15.35 0.99
CA MET A 160 -6.38 -14.12 0.61
C MET A 160 -7.90 -14.32 0.53
N ALA A 161 -8.40 -15.55 0.53
CA ALA A 161 -9.81 -15.86 0.69
C ALA A 161 -10.30 -15.77 2.15
N ASP A 162 -9.40 -15.94 3.13
CA ASP A 162 -9.70 -15.85 4.57
C ASP A 162 -8.49 -15.32 5.36
N LEU A 163 -8.43 -13.99 5.50
CA LEU A 163 -7.36 -13.29 6.22
C LEU A 163 -7.46 -13.44 7.75
N SER A 164 -8.45 -14.17 8.29
CA SER A 164 -8.59 -14.36 9.74
C SER A 164 -7.69 -15.46 10.31
N LYS A 165 -7.08 -16.29 9.45
CA LYS A 165 -6.29 -17.48 9.84
C LYS A 165 -4.86 -17.41 9.29
N PRO A 166 -3.98 -16.56 9.86
CA PRO A 166 -2.57 -16.58 9.51
C PRO A 166 -1.92 -17.91 9.84
N LYS A 167 -0.94 -18.28 9.02
CA LYS A 167 0.09 -19.27 9.33
C LYS A 167 1.41 -18.54 9.52
N VAL A 168 2.05 -18.74 10.66
CA VAL A 168 3.43 -18.29 10.90
C VAL A 168 4.34 -19.44 10.48
N MET A 169 5.32 -19.15 9.62
CA MET A 169 6.29 -20.09 9.08
C MET A 169 7.71 -19.67 9.43
#